data_AF-A0AAU8L3U3-F1
#
_entry.id   AF-A0AAU8L3U3-F1
#
_cell.length_a   1.000
_cell.length_b   1.000
_cell.length_c   1.000
_cell.angle_alpha   90.00
_cell.angle_beta   90.00
_cell.angle_gamma   90.00
#
_symmetry.space_group_name_H-M   'P 1'
#
loop_
_entity.id
_entity.type
_entity.pdbx_description
1 polymer ?
#
loop_
_entity_poly.entity_id
_entity_poly.type
_entity_poly.pdbx_seq_one_letter_code
_entity_poly.pdbx_strand_id
1 'polypeptide(L)'
;MLSLNKTKRIVVFILGQFIMALGVSLSVKANLGVSPISCVPYVYSLTMSLSLGELTILLNLVFIVSQMAVLRKNYQWAQLVQLPSVIVFGYCIDFTMHLLSSLSPTSYVAQVFWCLVACCVLAFGIFLLLKTRLTYLPLDGLAVAISHTYHKEFGKVKISLDSTMVIIGVISSFAFLNRLEGIREGSVVAALLVGALIKFYSTKLVFVERWLGTYTAPQTQSTQETALNSLVITISREYGSGGHEIGAMIAQKLGIPFYDKELIKLTAEETGYTTEYIQANEQHLASELLYELYEQNYAYVDNQLPPADVLFMVQSKIIRDICAKGACVIVGRCANFILKDDPNCFNVFIHANMAYRKTKVNEKYGATPPCSDKDLEMSDKNRANYCLHYTKHDWKDATNYHVSLDASLYGSEKAAQKIIELLKDFEH
;
A
#
# COMPACT_ATOMS: atom_id res chain seq x y z
N MET A 1 15.06 37.12 0.33
CA MET A 1 14.67 36.38 -0.90
C MET A 1 14.42 34.92 -0.54
N LEU A 2 13.15 34.51 -0.39
CA LEU A 2 12.83 33.08 -0.36
C LEU A 2 13.23 32.50 -1.74
N SER A 3 13.91 31.35 -1.76
CA SER A 3 14.27 30.69 -3.01
C SER A 3 13.02 30.49 -3.87
N LEU A 4 13.13 30.70 -5.19
CA LEU A 4 12.01 30.68 -6.15
C LEU A 4 11.11 29.43 -6.00
N ASN A 5 11.68 28.30 -5.56
CA ASN A 5 10.96 27.05 -5.28
C ASN A 5 10.06 27.13 -4.04
N LYS A 6 10.41 27.89 -3.00
CA LYS A 6 9.55 28.07 -1.82
C LYS A 6 8.30 28.90 -2.16
N THR A 7 8.44 29.96 -2.95
CA THR A 7 7.29 30.78 -3.38
C THR A 7 6.31 29.96 -4.22
N LYS A 8 6.80 29.18 -5.20
CA LYS A 8 5.97 28.26 -5.99
C LYS A 8 5.21 27.26 -5.11
N ARG A 9 5.89 26.66 -4.13
CA ARG A 9 5.28 25.72 -3.19
C ARG A 9 4.18 26.37 -2.35
N ILE A 10 4.37 27.60 -1.87
CA ILE A 10 3.34 28.32 -1.10
C ILE A 10 2.13 28.65 -1.98
N VAL A 11 2.35 29.12 -3.21
CA VAL A 11 1.25 29.43 -4.14
C VAL A 11 0.43 28.18 -4.46
N VAL A 12 1.10 27.06 -4.78
CA VAL A 12 0.40 25.79 -5.03
C VAL A 12 -0.29 25.26 -3.77
N PHE A 13 0.27 25.52 -2.59
CA PHE A 13 -0.35 25.11 -1.33
C PHE A 13 -1.66 25.86 -1.09
N ILE A 14 -1.68 27.18 -1.26
CA ILE A 14 -2.89 27.99 -1.12
C ILE A 14 -3.92 27.62 -2.19
N LEU A 15 -3.49 27.44 -3.44
CA LEU A 15 -4.37 26.99 -4.52
C LEU A 15 -4.95 25.59 -4.24
N GLY A 16 -4.11 24.67 -3.73
CA GLY A 16 -4.53 23.33 -3.32
C GLY A 16 -5.57 23.37 -2.20
N GLN A 17 -5.39 24.22 -1.19
CA GLN A 17 -6.37 24.46 -0.13
C GLN A 17 -7.71 24.96 -0.69
N PHE A 18 -7.69 25.89 -1.63
CA PHE A 18 -8.90 26.40 -2.27
C PHE A 18 -9.63 25.33 -3.10
N ILE A 19 -8.90 24.56 -3.92
CA ILE A 19 -9.47 23.47 -4.71
C ILE A 19 -10.04 22.37 -3.80
N MET A 20 -9.32 22.04 -2.73
CA MET A 20 -9.78 21.08 -1.72
C MET A 20 -11.09 21.57 -1.07
N ALA A 21 -11.17 22.85 -0.70
CA ALA A 21 -12.38 23.45 -0.12
C ALA A 21 -13.56 23.40 -1.10
N LEU A 22 -13.32 23.69 -2.39
CA LEU A 22 -14.31 23.54 -3.45
C LEU A 22 -14.84 22.10 -3.54
N GLY A 23 -13.96 21.10 -3.45
CA GLY A 23 -14.32 19.68 -3.42
C GLY A 23 -15.22 19.34 -2.22
N VAL A 24 -14.88 19.84 -1.03
CA VAL A 24 -15.73 19.68 0.18
C VAL A 24 -17.11 20.30 -0.04
N SER A 25 -17.17 21.55 -0.51
CA SER A 25 -18.44 22.25 -0.76
C SER A 25 -19.30 21.55 -1.82
N LEU A 26 -18.70 21.05 -2.90
CA LEU A 26 -19.40 20.26 -3.93
C LEU A 26 -19.98 18.97 -3.32
N SER A 27 -19.22 18.28 -2.46
CA SER A 27 -19.68 17.06 -1.79
C SER A 27 -20.90 17.34 -0.90
N VAL A 28 -20.89 18.44 -0.15
CA VAL A 28 -22.02 18.88 0.66
C VAL A 28 -23.24 19.18 -0.22
N LYS A 29 -23.04 19.95 -1.30
CA LYS A 29 -24.11 20.34 -2.23
C LYS A 29 -24.67 19.16 -3.03
N ALA A 30 -23.89 18.12 -3.27
CA ALA A 30 -24.34 16.89 -3.91
C ALA A 30 -25.38 16.13 -3.06
N ASN A 31 -25.43 16.36 -1.75
CA ASN A 31 -26.39 15.78 -0.81
C ASN A 31 -26.44 14.23 -0.79
N LEU A 32 -25.36 13.56 -1.20
CA LEU A 32 -25.17 12.11 -1.06
C LEU A 32 -24.23 11.73 0.08
N GLY A 33 -23.94 12.68 0.95
CA GLY A 33 -22.99 12.51 2.04
C GLY A 33 -21.64 13.18 1.76
N VAL A 34 -20.86 13.33 2.81
CA VAL A 34 -19.57 14.02 2.79
C VAL A 34 -18.43 13.07 3.15
N SER A 35 -17.19 13.52 2.92
CA SER A 35 -16.00 12.76 3.34
C SER A 35 -15.99 12.49 4.85
N PRO A 36 -15.34 11.40 5.32
CA PRO A 36 -15.27 11.05 6.75
C PRO A 36 -14.83 12.20 7.66
N ILE A 37 -13.83 12.99 7.24
CA ILE A 37 -13.30 14.12 8.03
C ILE A 37 -14.29 15.29 8.09
N SER A 38 -15.04 15.55 7.02
CA SER A 38 -16.01 16.65 6.95
C SER A 38 -17.38 16.28 7.55
N CYS A 39 -17.58 15.02 7.92
CA CYS A 39 -18.84 14.54 8.47
C CYS A 39 -19.22 15.24 9.78
N VAL A 40 -18.31 15.28 10.75
CA VAL A 40 -18.58 15.89 12.06
C VAL A 40 -18.84 17.40 11.93
N PRO A 41 -18.00 18.20 11.24
CA PRO A 41 -18.27 19.61 11.03
C PRO A 41 -19.59 19.86 10.31
N TYR A 42 -19.95 19.04 9.34
CA TYR A 42 -21.20 19.19 8.61
C TYR A 42 -22.43 18.95 9.48
N VAL A 43 -22.49 17.84 10.22
CA VAL A 43 -23.63 17.54 11.10
C VAL A 43 -23.82 18.64 12.16
N TYR A 44 -22.73 19.15 12.73
CA TYR A 44 -22.80 20.25 13.70
C TYR A 44 -23.17 21.59 13.05
N SER A 45 -22.82 21.83 11.78
CA SER A 45 -23.20 23.07 11.08
C SER A 45 -24.71 23.18 10.82
N LEU A 46 -25.44 22.05 10.87
CA LEU A 46 -26.89 22.02 10.74
C LEU A 46 -27.62 22.37 12.04
N THR A 47 -26.93 22.33 13.18
CA THR A 47 -27.53 22.48 14.51
C THR A 47 -27.01 23.70 15.25
N MET A 48 -25.73 24.04 15.07
CA MET A 48 -25.08 25.19 15.67
C MET A 48 -25.18 26.42 14.75
N SER A 49 -25.02 27.61 15.32
CA SER A 49 -24.94 28.86 14.55
C SER A 49 -23.61 29.05 13.81
N LEU A 50 -22.68 28.11 13.94
CA LEU A 50 -21.37 28.16 13.33
C LEU A 50 -21.42 27.58 11.91
N SER A 51 -20.69 28.21 11.01
CA SER A 51 -20.54 27.77 9.63
C SER A 51 -19.73 26.46 9.53
N LEU A 52 -19.83 25.82 8.37
CA LEU A 52 -19.07 24.61 8.08
C LEU A 52 -17.55 24.86 8.15
N GLY A 53 -17.08 26.00 7.66
CA GLY A 53 -15.67 26.38 7.71
C GLY A 53 -15.19 26.58 9.15
N GLU A 54 -15.94 27.30 9.98
CA GLU A 54 -15.62 27.52 11.40
C GLU A 54 -15.53 26.21 12.18
N LEU A 55 -16.51 25.31 12.01
CA LEU A 55 -16.49 23.99 12.66
C LEU A 55 -15.35 23.11 12.13
N THR A 56 -14.99 23.25 10.86
CA THR A 56 -13.82 22.57 10.29
C THR A 56 -12.53 23.09 10.93
N ILE A 57 -12.39 24.40 11.16
CA ILE A 57 -11.24 24.97 11.88
C ILE A 57 -11.18 24.39 13.30
N LEU A 58 -12.28 24.42 14.04
CA LEU A 58 -12.33 23.90 15.42
C LEU A 58 -11.94 22.42 15.50
N LEU A 59 -12.47 21.58 14.63
CA LEU A 59 -12.12 20.16 14.60
C LEU A 59 -10.63 19.95 14.28
N ASN A 60 -10.08 20.69 13.32
CA ASN A 60 -8.66 20.59 12.99
C ASN A 60 -7.76 21.08 14.14
N LEU A 61 -8.18 22.10 14.90
CA LEU A 61 -7.47 22.52 16.11
C LEU A 61 -7.44 21.41 17.16
N VAL A 62 -8.55 20.67 17.34
CA VAL A 62 -8.59 19.49 18.21
C VAL A 62 -7.58 18.43 17.76
N PHE A 63 -7.46 18.17 16.45
CA PHE A 63 -6.44 17.24 15.92
C PHE A 63 -5.02 17.72 16.18
N ILE A 64 -4.73 19.02 15.98
CA ILE A 64 -3.40 19.60 16.26
C ILE A 64 -3.05 19.47 17.75
N VAL A 65 -3.98 19.80 18.66
CA VAL A 65 -3.78 19.65 20.11
C VAL A 65 -3.58 18.19 20.50
N SER A 66 -4.36 17.27 19.93
CA SER A 66 -4.21 15.83 20.15
C SER A 66 -2.84 15.34 19.66
N GLN A 67 -2.38 15.83 18.50
CA GLN A 67 -1.07 15.52 17.94
C GLN A 67 0.06 16.02 18.86
N MET A 68 -0.06 17.25 19.40
CA MET A 68 0.88 17.78 20.39
C MET A 68 0.91 16.94 21.67
N ALA A 69 -0.26 16.48 22.16
CA ALA A 69 -0.36 15.65 23.35
C ALA A 69 0.28 14.26 23.16
N VAL A 70 0.15 13.68 21.96
CA VAL A 70 0.75 12.38 21.61
C VAL A 70 2.27 12.46 21.40
N LEU A 71 2.76 13.50 20.72
CA LEU A 71 4.20 13.67 20.45
C LEU A 71 4.98 14.24 21.64
N ARG A 72 4.32 14.97 22.54
CA ARG A 72 4.92 15.62 23.72
C ARG A 72 6.18 16.40 23.33
N LYS A 73 7.35 16.02 23.86
CA LYS A 73 8.65 16.67 23.62
C LYS A 73 9.18 16.50 22.19
N ASN A 74 8.64 15.55 21.42
CA ASN A 74 9.05 15.29 20.04
C ASN A 74 8.26 16.15 19.02
N TYR A 75 7.39 17.06 19.48
CA TYR A 75 6.62 17.92 18.60
C TYR A 75 7.53 18.96 17.92
N GLN A 76 7.55 18.94 16.59
CA GLN A 76 8.39 19.85 15.81
C GLN A 76 7.68 21.18 15.58
N TRP A 77 8.37 22.30 15.83
CA TRP A 77 7.83 23.65 15.61
C TRP A 77 7.37 23.91 14.17
N ALA A 78 7.94 23.23 13.19
CA ALA A 78 7.50 23.29 11.79
C ALA A 78 6.03 22.86 11.60
N GLN A 79 5.50 21.99 12.48
CA GLN A 79 4.11 21.51 12.41
C GLN A 79 3.08 22.59 12.79
N LEU A 80 3.51 23.69 13.44
CA LEU A 80 2.61 24.82 13.72
C LEU A 80 2.17 25.60 12.48
N VAL A 81 2.82 25.37 11.32
CA VAL A 81 2.35 25.87 10.01
C VAL A 81 0.93 25.35 9.68
N GLN A 82 0.49 24.26 10.33
CA GLN A 82 -0.90 23.80 10.24
C GLN A 82 -1.90 24.84 10.74
N LEU A 83 -1.58 25.64 11.76
CA LEU A 83 -2.50 26.62 12.35
C LEU A 83 -2.98 27.70 11.36
N PRO A 84 -2.10 28.47 10.69
CA PRO A 84 -2.55 29.43 9.68
C PRO A 84 -3.20 28.72 8.49
N SER A 85 -2.74 27.51 8.15
CA SER A 85 -3.31 26.75 7.04
C SER A 85 -4.77 26.34 7.27
N VAL A 86 -5.13 25.88 8.48
CA VAL A 86 -6.50 25.43 8.76
C VAL A 86 -7.48 26.59 8.78
N ILE A 87 -7.02 27.77 9.22
CA ILE A 87 -7.82 29.00 9.18
C ILE A 87 -8.12 29.40 7.73
N VAL A 88 -7.08 29.44 6.87
CA VAL A 88 -7.26 29.72 5.44
C VAL A 88 -8.19 28.70 4.80
N PHE A 89 -8.04 27.41 5.12
CA PHE A 89 -8.89 26.34 4.62
C PHE A 89 -10.36 26.53 5.00
N GLY A 90 -10.65 26.81 6.28
CA GLY A 90 -12.01 27.04 6.76
C GLY A 90 -12.69 28.20 6.05
N TYR A 91 -12.01 29.35 5.93
CA TYR A 91 -12.55 30.48 5.18
C TYR A 91 -12.74 30.19 3.68
N CYS A 92 -11.87 29.37 3.08
CA CYS A 92 -12.08 28.91 1.71
C CYS A 92 -13.35 28.07 1.60
N ILE A 93 -13.65 27.20 2.58
CA ILE A 93 -14.88 26.39 2.59
C ILE A 93 -16.12 27.29 2.60
N ASP A 94 -16.17 28.29 3.49
CA ASP A 94 -17.33 29.17 3.57
C ASP A 94 -17.50 30.00 2.29
N PHE A 95 -16.39 30.47 1.72
CA PHE A 95 -16.39 31.15 0.44
C PHE A 95 -16.89 30.25 -0.70
N THR A 96 -16.41 29.01 -0.81
CA THR A 96 -16.85 28.07 -1.86
C THR A 96 -18.28 27.58 -1.65
N MET A 97 -18.74 27.48 -0.40
CA MET A 97 -20.14 27.21 -0.08
C MET A 97 -21.05 28.34 -0.55
N HIS A 98 -20.63 29.60 -0.39
CA HIS A 98 -21.34 30.76 -0.91
C HIS A 98 -21.35 30.78 -2.45
N LEU A 99 -20.20 30.52 -3.08
CA LEU A 99 -20.07 30.45 -4.54
C LEU A 99 -20.98 29.38 -5.16
N LEU A 100 -21.15 28.25 -4.48
CA LEU A 100 -22.00 27.14 -4.90
C LEU A 100 -23.42 27.22 -4.33
N SER A 101 -23.85 28.38 -3.84
CA SER A 101 -25.17 28.56 -3.23
C SER A 101 -26.32 28.13 -4.17
N SER A 102 -26.21 28.42 -5.46
CA SER A 102 -27.18 28.06 -6.50
C SER A 102 -27.21 26.59 -6.91
N LEU A 103 -26.23 25.79 -6.47
CA LEU A 103 -26.15 24.38 -6.83
C LEU A 103 -27.01 23.54 -5.88
N SER A 104 -28.16 23.07 -6.35
CA SER A 104 -29.08 22.20 -5.60
C SER A 104 -29.61 21.07 -6.49
N PRO A 105 -28.84 19.97 -6.69
CA PRO A 105 -29.26 18.86 -7.52
C PRO A 105 -30.51 18.16 -6.96
N THR A 106 -31.61 18.23 -7.71
CA THR A 106 -32.90 17.64 -7.35
C THR A 106 -33.03 16.17 -7.74
N SER A 107 -32.44 15.79 -8.89
CA SER A 107 -32.42 14.40 -9.36
C SER A 107 -31.29 13.61 -8.72
N TYR A 108 -31.58 12.35 -8.35
CA TYR A 108 -30.58 11.42 -7.83
C TYR A 108 -29.37 11.26 -8.76
N VAL A 109 -29.59 11.21 -10.08
CA VAL A 109 -28.50 11.11 -11.06
C VAL A 109 -27.60 12.34 -11.02
N ALA A 110 -28.19 13.53 -10.86
CA ALA A 110 -27.43 14.77 -10.72
C ALA A 110 -26.64 14.80 -9.42
N GLN A 111 -27.21 14.29 -8.33
CA GLN A 111 -26.52 14.15 -7.05
C GLN A 111 -25.30 13.22 -7.18
N VAL A 112 -25.45 12.06 -7.84
CA VAL A 112 -24.34 11.10 -8.06
C VAL A 112 -23.25 11.75 -8.92
N PHE A 113 -23.64 12.44 -9.99
CA PHE A 113 -22.68 13.16 -10.85
C PHE A 113 -21.87 14.18 -10.04
N TRP A 114 -22.52 15.03 -9.26
CA TRP A 114 -21.83 16.03 -8.44
C TRP A 114 -21.00 15.41 -7.32
N CYS A 115 -21.41 14.28 -6.76
CA CYS A 115 -20.62 13.53 -5.79
C CYS A 115 -19.32 13.00 -6.42
N LEU A 116 -19.36 12.48 -7.65
CA LEU A 116 -18.18 12.02 -8.37
C LEU A 116 -17.26 13.19 -8.73
N VAL A 117 -17.82 14.30 -9.23
CA VAL A 117 -17.06 15.54 -9.49
C VAL A 117 -16.40 16.05 -8.21
N ALA A 118 -17.12 16.05 -7.08
CA ALA A 118 -16.60 16.43 -5.78
C ALA A 118 -15.39 15.56 -5.38
N CYS A 119 -15.47 14.25 -5.57
CA CYS A 119 -14.36 13.34 -5.28
C CYS A 119 -13.12 13.65 -6.14
N CYS A 120 -13.29 13.92 -7.43
CA CYS A 120 -12.19 14.31 -8.32
C CYS A 120 -11.53 15.63 -7.91
N VAL A 121 -12.34 16.67 -7.65
CA VAL A 121 -11.85 17.99 -7.25
C VAL A 121 -11.16 17.92 -5.89
N LEU A 122 -11.77 17.23 -4.92
CA LEU A 122 -11.21 17.01 -3.59
C LEU A 122 -9.88 16.28 -3.65
N ALA A 123 -9.81 15.15 -4.37
CA ALA A 123 -8.60 14.37 -4.56
C ALA A 123 -7.49 15.19 -5.22
N PHE A 124 -7.81 16.00 -6.22
CA PHE A 124 -6.83 16.85 -6.90
C PHE A 124 -6.28 17.95 -5.97
N GLY A 125 -7.14 18.58 -5.16
CA GLY A 125 -6.74 19.55 -4.14
C GLY A 125 -5.78 18.95 -3.10
N ILE A 126 -6.11 17.76 -2.58
CA ILE A 126 -5.25 17.02 -1.66
C ILE A 126 -3.92 16.65 -2.32
N PHE A 127 -3.94 16.14 -3.55
CA PHE A 127 -2.74 15.83 -4.33
C PHE A 127 -1.78 17.04 -4.41
N LEU A 128 -2.29 18.21 -4.80
CA LEU A 128 -1.46 19.43 -4.89
C LEU A 128 -0.86 19.80 -3.54
N LEU A 129 -1.65 19.70 -2.47
CA LEU A 129 -1.21 20.01 -1.12
C LEU A 129 -0.04 19.11 -0.68
N LEU A 130 -0.17 17.80 -0.89
CA LEU A 130 0.86 16.82 -0.54
C LEU A 130 2.16 17.07 -1.30
N LYS A 131 2.10 17.41 -2.60
CA LYS A 131 3.31 17.68 -3.41
C LYS A 131 4.07 18.93 -2.99
N THR A 132 3.43 19.83 -2.24
CA THR A 132 4.12 21.01 -1.70
C THR A 132 5.04 20.70 -0.53
N ARG A 133 4.91 19.54 0.16
CA ARG A 133 5.73 19.16 1.34
C ARG A 133 5.85 20.26 2.42
N LEU A 134 4.84 21.13 2.55
CA LEU A 134 4.87 22.23 3.53
C LEU A 134 4.30 21.81 4.88
N THR A 135 3.24 21.00 4.86
CA THR A 135 2.62 20.43 6.07
C THR A 135 1.76 19.22 5.71
N TYR A 136 1.42 18.43 6.71
CA TYR A 136 0.37 17.40 6.63
C TYR A 136 -1.01 18.00 6.90
N LEU A 137 -2.05 17.33 6.44
CA LEU A 137 -3.41 17.54 6.93
C LEU A 137 -3.46 17.16 8.43
N PRO A 138 -4.14 17.93 9.30
CA PRO A 138 -4.06 17.70 10.74
C PRO A 138 -4.48 16.29 11.21
N LEU A 139 -5.52 15.71 10.60
CA LEU A 139 -5.94 14.34 10.93
C LEU A 139 -4.89 13.31 10.54
N ASP A 140 -4.21 13.49 9.40
CA ASP A 140 -3.14 12.60 8.93
C ASP A 140 -1.89 12.79 9.79
N GLY A 141 -1.59 14.02 10.20
CA GLY A 141 -0.53 14.34 11.16
C GLY A 141 -0.75 13.65 12.52
N LEU A 142 -1.99 13.61 13.00
CA LEU A 142 -2.37 12.84 14.18
C LEU A 142 -2.20 11.33 13.98
N ALA A 143 -2.59 10.80 12.82
CA ALA A 143 -2.40 9.38 12.49
C ALA A 143 -0.90 9.00 12.48
N VAL A 144 -0.04 9.83 11.88
CA VAL A 144 1.42 9.64 11.89
C VAL A 144 1.97 9.71 13.32
N ALA A 145 1.51 10.68 14.12
CA ALA A 145 1.94 10.82 15.51
C ALA A 145 1.59 9.59 16.36
N ILE A 146 0.37 9.06 16.25
CA ILE A 146 -0.05 7.86 16.96
C ILE A 146 0.73 6.65 16.47
N SER A 147 0.91 6.51 15.15
CA SER A 147 1.68 5.42 14.55
C SER A 147 3.11 5.38 15.08
N HIS A 148 3.80 6.53 15.10
CA HIS A 148 5.17 6.64 15.58
C HIS A 148 5.30 6.45 17.10
N THR A 149 4.40 7.05 17.91
CA THR A 149 4.49 6.98 19.38
C THR A 149 4.13 5.60 19.92
N TYR A 150 3.18 4.89 19.30
CA TYR A 150 2.70 3.59 19.78
C TYR A 150 3.20 2.40 18.95
N HIS A 151 4.08 2.62 17.97
CA HIS A 151 4.59 1.61 17.04
C HIS A 151 3.48 0.80 16.35
N LYS A 152 2.35 1.45 16.06
CA LYS A 152 1.23 0.86 15.33
C LYS A 152 1.34 1.19 13.86
N GLU A 153 0.92 0.25 13.02
CA GLU A 153 0.86 0.43 11.57
C GLU A 153 0.00 1.64 11.18
N PHE A 154 0.56 2.55 10.38
CA PHE A 154 -0.09 3.81 9.99
C PHE A 154 -1.46 3.60 9.35
N GLY A 155 -1.58 2.67 8.39
CA GLY A 155 -2.84 2.39 7.70
C GLY A 155 -3.98 2.01 8.66
N LYS A 156 -3.71 1.14 9.66
CA LYS A 156 -4.69 0.77 10.69
C LYS A 156 -5.11 1.95 11.57
N VAL A 157 -4.16 2.80 11.95
CA VAL A 157 -4.44 4.00 12.75
C VAL A 157 -5.32 4.96 11.97
N LYS A 158 -5.02 5.19 10.69
CA LYS A 158 -5.79 6.06 9.80
C LYS A 158 -7.22 5.57 9.63
N ILE A 159 -7.41 4.29 9.30
CA ILE A 159 -8.74 3.66 9.18
C ILE A 159 -9.53 3.81 10.50
N SER A 160 -8.87 3.61 11.64
CA SER A 160 -9.51 3.78 12.96
C SER A 160 -9.97 5.22 13.21
N LEU A 161 -9.15 6.22 12.86
CA LEU A 161 -9.48 7.63 13.05
C LEU A 161 -10.64 8.06 12.15
N ASP A 162 -10.60 7.70 10.86
CA ASP A 162 -11.66 8.02 9.91
C ASP A 162 -12.98 7.32 10.30
N SER A 163 -12.92 6.06 10.73
CA SER A 163 -14.09 5.31 11.22
C SER A 163 -14.69 5.98 12.47
N THR A 164 -13.85 6.46 13.38
CA THR A 164 -14.30 7.17 14.59
C THR A 164 -15.03 8.46 14.23
N MET A 165 -14.56 9.21 13.23
CA MET A 165 -15.24 10.42 12.76
C MET A 165 -16.62 10.12 12.17
N VAL A 166 -16.74 9.06 11.36
CA VAL A 166 -18.04 8.63 10.83
C VAL A 166 -18.98 8.20 11.96
N ILE A 167 -18.50 7.42 12.93
CA ILE A 167 -19.31 6.99 14.08
C ILE A 167 -19.80 8.19 14.90
N ILE A 168 -18.93 9.15 15.20
CA ILE A 168 -19.31 10.39 15.90
C ILE A 168 -20.36 11.14 15.08
N GLY A 169 -20.18 11.26 13.76
CA GLY A 169 -21.15 11.89 12.88
C GLY A 169 -22.52 11.22 12.90
N VAL A 170 -22.57 9.88 12.84
CA VAL A 170 -23.83 9.11 12.93
C VAL A 170 -24.52 9.39 14.26
N ILE A 171 -23.78 9.25 15.37
CA ILE A 171 -24.33 9.44 16.73
C ILE A 171 -24.86 10.86 16.89
N SER A 172 -24.08 11.88 16.50
CA SER A 172 -24.50 13.28 16.59
C SER A 172 -25.68 13.60 15.68
N SER A 173 -25.77 12.98 14.50
CA SER A 173 -26.90 13.18 13.59
C SER A 173 -28.21 12.67 14.20
N PHE A 174 -28.20 11.47 14.79
CA PHE A 174 -29.38 10.96 15.50
C PHE A 174 -29.70 11.76 16.75
N ALA A 175 -28.69 12.16 17.54
CA ALA A 175 -28.87 12.88 18.78
C ALA A 175 -29.47 14.29 18.59
N PHE A 176 -29.07 15.01 17.54
CA PHE A 176 -29.50 16.41 17.34
C PHE A 176 -30.58 16.59 16.28
N LEU A 177 -30.59 15.76 15.22
CA LEU A 177 -31.47 15.95 14.06
C LEU A 177 -32.58 14.88 13.99
N ASN A 178 -32.55 13.85 14.84
CA ASN A 178 -33.46 12.70 14.83
C ASN A 178 -33.55 11.95 13.48
N ARG A 179 -32.61 12.18 12.57
CA ARG A 179 -32.47 11.50 11.28
C ARG A 179 -31.01 11.49 10.86
N LEU A 180 -30.65 10.60 9.93
CA LEU A 180 -29.29 10.51 9.41
C LEU A 180 -29.09 11.57 8.32
N GLU A 181 -28.23 12.54 8.61
CA GLU A 181 -27.83 13.65 7.74
C GLU A 181 -26.32 13.63 7.58
N GLY A 182 -25.84 14.00 6.39
CA GLY A 182 -24.39 14.09 6.11
C GLY A 182 -23.66 12.78 5.85
N ILE A 183 -24.22 11.64 6.25
CA ILE A 183 -23.64 10.31 5.98
C ILE A 183 -24.61 9.50 5.14
N ARG A 184 -24.19 9.19 3.93
CA ARG A 184 -24.97 8.48 2.92
C ARG A 184 -24.01 7.70 2.01
N GLU A 185 -24.53 7.07 0.97
CA GLU A 185 -23.77 6.28 0.00
C GLU A 185 -22.55 7.01 -0.60
N GLY A 186 -22.64 8.33 -0.80
CA GLY A 186 -21.55 9.18 -1.26
C GLY A 186 -20.38 9.31 -0.27
N SER A 187 -20.62 9.15 1.04
CA SER A 187 -19.54 9.08 2.04
C SER A 187 -18.69 7.82 1.86
N VAL A 188 -19.32 6.70 1.53
CA VAL A 188 -18.63 5.44 1.21
C VAL A 188 -17.90 5.57 -0.12
N VAL A 189 -18.54 6.14 -1.14
CA VAL A 189 -17.88 6.42 -2.43
C VAL A 189 -16.65 7.31 -2.23
N ALA A 190 -16.76 8.39 -1.46
CA ALA A 190 -15.64 9.28 -1.17
C ALA A 190 -14.50 8.55 -0.44
N ALA A 191 -14.81 7.69 0.54
CA ALA A 191 -13.81 6.91 1.26
C ALA A 191 -13.01 5.96 0.35
N LEU A 192 -13.65 5.37 -0.67
CA LEU A 192 -13.02 4.42 -1.59
C LEU A 192 -12.35 5.09 -2.81
N LEU A 193 -12.86 6.24 -3.25
CA LEU A 193 -12.49 6.82 -4.54
C LEU A 193 -11.45 7.94 -4.41
N VAL A 194 -11.49 8.73 -3.32
CA VAL A 194 -10.57 9.87 -3.15
C VAL A 194 -9.12 9.40 -3.06
N GLY A 195 -8.85 8.33 -2.31
CA GLY A 195 -7.50 7.74 -2.21
C GLY A 195 -6.99 7.19 -3.54
N ALA A 196 -7.85 6.47 -4.27
CA ALA A 196 -7.53 5.95 -5.60
C ALA A 196 -7.16 7.07 -6.58
N LEU A 197 -7.93 8.16 -6.57
CA LEU A 197 -7.68 9.31 -7.43
C LEU A 197 -6.40 10.07 -7.06
N ILE A 198 -6.08 10.21 -5.77
CA ILE A 198 -4.81 10.81 -5.33
C ILE A 198 -3.63 9.98 -5.84
N LYS A 199 -3.70 8.64 -5.74
CA LYS A 199 -2.68 7.73 -6.30
C LYS A 199 -2.59 7.86 -7.83
N PHE A 200 -3.72 7.97 -8.51
CA PHE A 200 -3.76 8.19 -9.95
C PHE A 200 -3.09 9.51 -10.34
N TYR A 201 -3.43 10.62 -9.68
CA TYR A 201 -2.82 11.92 -9.91
C TYR A 201 -1.33 11.93 -9.60
N SER A 202 -0.91 11.30 -8.50
CA SER A 202 0.51 11.23 -8.12
C SER A 202 1.34 10.46 -9.14
N THR A 203 0.78 9.40 -9.74
CA THR A 203 1.46 8.57 -10.73
C THR A 203 1.49 9.22 -12.12
N LYS A 204 0.41 9.91 -12.53
CA LYS A 204 0.29 10.48 -13.88
C LYS A 204 0.80 11.91 -14.01
N LEU A 205 0.73 12.72 -12.95
CA LEU A 205 1.07 14.15 -12.96
C LEU A 205 2.46 14.43 -12.37
N VAL A 206 3.44 13.58 -12.69
CA VAL A 206 4.84 13.71 -12.23
C VAL A 206 5.47 15.05 -12.62
N PHE A 207 4.96 15.70 -13.69
CA PHE A 207 5.43 17.02 -14.10
C PHE A 207 5.22 18.10 -13.02
N VAL A 208 4.21 17.97 -12.17
CA VAL A 208 3.93 18.92 -11.09
C VAL A 208 5.07 18.91 -10.07
N GLU A 209 5.56 17.72 -9.72
CA GLU A 209 6.71 17.55 -8.82
C GLU A 209 7.99 18.12 -9.43
N ARG A 210 8.20 17.88 -10.73
CA ARG A 210 9.35 18.42 -11.47
C ARG A 210 9.31 19.94 -11.48
N TRP A 211 8.14 20.54 -11.71
CA TRP A 211 7.97 22.00 -11.74
C TRP A 211 8.12 22.66 -10.36
N LEU A 212 7.67 21.99 -9.30
CA LEU A 212 7.85 22.41 -7.91
C LEU A 212 9.28 22.24 -7.41
N GLY A 213 10.13 21.51 -8.14
CA GLY A 213 11.48 21.15 -7.71
C GLY A 213 11.48 20.21 -6.50
N THR A 214 10.39 19.47 -6.28
CA THR A 214 10.24 18.47 -5.21
C THR A 214 10.40 17.04 -5.72
N TYR A 215 10.53 16.86 -7.04
CA TYR A 215 10.81 15.57 -7.66
C TYR A 215 12.15 15.02 -7.18
N THR A 216 12.08 13.93 -6.42
CA THR A 216 13.22 13.05 -6.21
C THR A 216 13.05 11.93 -7.22
N ALA A 217 13.95 11.82 -8.21
CA ALA A 217 13.97 10.64 -9.05
C ALA A 217 14.10 9.40 -8.14
N PRO A 218 13.36 8.30 -8.38
CA PRO A 218 13.69 7.05 -7.74
C PRO A 218 15.18 6.81 -7.98
N GLN A 219 15.97 6.68 -6.92
CA GLN A 219 17.36 6.31 -7.07
C GLN A 219 17.36 4.90 -7.64
N THR A 220 17.48 4.79 -8.96
CA THR A 220 18.04 3.61 -9.58
C THR A 220 19.46 3.54 -9.03
N GLN A 221 19.67 2.76 -7.98
CA GLN A 221 21.03 2.36 -7.64
C GLN A 221 21.57 1.70 -8.90
N SER A 222 22.47 2.40 -9.57
CA SER A 222 23.33 1.82 -10.59
C SER A 222 24.22 0.83 -9.84
N THR A 223 23.78 -0.42 -9.76
CA THR A 223 24.64 -1.52 -9.34
C THR A 223 25.73 -1.59 -10.40
N GLN A 224 26.92 -1.08 -10.08
CA GLN A 224 28.09 -1.30 -10.90
C GLN A 224 28.29 -2.82 -10.99
N GLU A 225 28.22 -3.32 -12.21
CA GLU A 225 28.53 -4.69 -12.57
C GLU A 225 29.89 -5.06 -12.00
N THR A 226 29.88 -6.04 -11.12
CA THR A 226 30.95 -7.04 -11.08
C THR A 226 30.23 -8.37 -11.11
N ALA A 227 29.76 -8.73 -12.31
CA ALA A 227 29.17 -10.05 -12.56
C ALA A 227 30.26 -11.09 -12.32
N LEU A 228 30.27 -11.67 -11.12
CA LEU A 228 30.88 -12.97 -10.94
C LEU A 228 29.95 -13.96 -11.66
N ASN A 229 30.44 -14.67 -12.68
CA ASN A 229 29.72 -15.74 -13.37
C ASN A 229 29.30 -16.82 -12.37
N SER A 230 28.13 -16.65 -11.76
CA SER A 230 27.66 -17.49 -10.66
C SER A 230 26.24 -17.94 -10.96
N LEU A 231 26.08 -19.24 -11.18
CA LEU A 231 24.80 -19.87 -11.47
C LEU A 231 23.81 -19.63 -10.33
N VAL A 232 22.67 -19.00 -10.66
CA VAL A 232 21.56 -18.83 -9.71
C VAL A 232 20.39 -19.68 -10.15
N ILE A 233 19.80 -20.46 -9.25
CA ILE A 233 18.64 -21.30 -9.55
C ILE A 233 17.47 -20.81 -8.72
N THR A 234 16.39 -20.36 -9.35
CA THR A 234 15.17 -19.96 -8.66
C THR A 234 14.10 -21.03 -8.79
N ILE A 235 13.38 -21.30 -7.71
CA ILE A 235 12.33 -22.33 -7.67
C ILE A 235 11.03 -21.72 -7.16
N SER A 236 10.09 -21.54 -8.07
CA SER A 236 8.67 -21.30 -7.79
C SER A 236 7.92 -22.64 -7.71
N ARG A 237 6.89 -22.72 -6.86
CA ARG A 237 6.28 -24.01 -6.53
C ARG A 237 4.88 -23.95 -5.95
N GLU A 238 4.04 -24.92 -6.33
CA GLU A 238 2.78 -25.18 -5.64
C GLU A 238 2.99 -25.72 -4.22
N TYR A 239 2.08 -25.40 -3.31
CA TYR A 239 2.17 -25.87 -1.93
C TYR A 239 1.97 -27.40 -1.86
N GLY A 240 2.89 -28.12 -1.21
CA GLY A 240 2.87 -29.59 -1.16
C GLY A 240 3.48 -30.29 -2.38
N SER A 241 3.94 -29.58 -3.41
CA SER A 241 4.64 -30.19 -4.56
C SER A 241 6.00 -30.82 -4.20
N GLY A 242 6.63 -30.32 -3.13
CA GLY A 242 7.99 -30.70 -2.75
C GLY A 242 9.08 -29.82 -3.34
N GLY A 243 8.75 -28.67 -3.95
CA GLY A 243 9.75 -27.75 -4.50
C GLY A 243 10.85 -27.33 -3.52
N HIS A 244 10.55 -27.21 -2.21
CA HIS A 244 11.58 -26.96 -1.19
C HIS A 244 12.60 -28.10 -1.09
N GLU A 245 12.12 -29.34 -1.02
CA GLU A 245 12.98 -30.53 -0.94
C GLU A 245 13.81 -30.70 -2.21
N ILE A 246 13.19 -30.49 -3.37
CA ILE A 246 13.87 -30.53 -4.67
C ILE A 246 15.00 -29.49 -4.70
N GLY A 247 14.73 -28.25 -4.27
CA GLY A 247 15.74 -27.20 -4.20
C GLY A 247 16.89 -27.51 -3.25
N ALA A 248 16.59 -28.06 -2.06
CA ALA A 248 17.61 -28.47 -1.10
C ALA A 248 18.49 -29.61 -1.66
N MET A 249 17.89 -30.59 -2.35
CA MET A 249 18.62 -31.67 -3.02
C MET A 249 19.52 -31.15 -4.15
N ILE A 250 19.03 -30.19 -4.94
CA ILE A 250 19.83 -29.55 -6.00
C ILE A 250 21.03 -28.83 -5.40
N ALA A 251 20.81 -28.01 -4.38
CA ALA A 251 21.86 -27.27 -3.68
C ALA A 251 22.93 -28.21 -3.10
N GLN A 252 22.50 -29.31 -2.45
CA GLN A 252 23.40 -30.32 -1.89
C GLN A 252 24.22 -31.03 -2.98
N LYS A 253 23.60 -31.41 -4.10
CA LYS A 253 24.28 -32.11 -5.21
C LYS A 253 25.27 -31.21 -5.96
N LEU A 254 24.97 -29.92 -6.06
CA LEU A 254 25.84 -28.94 -6.73
C LEU A 254 26.87 -28.29 -5.78
N GLY A 255 26.73 -28.49 -4.46
CA GLY A 255 27.63 -27.89 -3.47
C GLY A 255 27.46 -26.37 -3.32
N ILE A 256 26.27 -25.83 -3.60
CA ILE A 256 25.96 -24.40 -3.53
C ILE A 256 24.99 -24.07 -2.38
N PRO A 257 25.03 -22.85 -1.82
CA PRO A 257 24.09 -22.39 -0.79
C PRO A 257 22.60 -22.51 -1.18
N PHE A 258 21.75 -22.81 -0.18
CA PHE A 258 20.30 -22.93 -0.32
C PHE A 258 19.58 -21.89 0.54
N TYR A 259 18.80 -21.03 -0.10
CA TYR A 259 18.07 -19.94 0.54
C TYR A 259 16.56 -20.15 0.45
N ASP A 260 15.96 -20.42 1.60
CA ASP A 260 14.50 -20.35 1.82
C ASP A 260 14.21 -19.55 3.09
N LYS A 261 14.15 -20.21 4.25
CA LYS A 261 13.82 -19.57 5.53
C LYS A 261 14.91 -18.60 6.00
N GLU A 262 16.14 -18.75 5.53
CA GLU A 262 17.26 -17.88 5.91
C GLU A 262 17.06 -16.44 5.43
N LEU A 263 16.42 -16.25 4.27
CA LEU A 263 16.03 -14.91 3.80
C LEU A 263 15.05 -14.22 4.76
N ILE A 264 14.20 -14.96 5.48
CA ILE A 264 13.31 -14.40 6.53
C ILE A 264 14.15 -13.78 7.63
N LYS A 265 15.20 -14.49 8.07
CA LYS A 265 16.07 -14.04 9.16
C LYS A 265 16.86 -12.80 8.75
N LEU A 266 17.46 -12.83 7.56
CA LEU A 266 18.18 -11.67 7.01
C LEU A 266 17.24 -10.46 6.85
N THR A 267 15.99 -10.69 6.41
CA THR A 267 14.99 -9.62 6.33
C THR A 267 14.66 -9.07 7.73
N ALA A 268 14.48 -9.95 8.72
CA ALA A 268 14.19 -9.56 10.12
C ALA A 268 15.31 -8.67 10.70
N GLU A 269 16.56 -9.05 10.46
CA GLU A 269 17.74 -8.31 10.90
C GLU A 269 17.84 -6.92 10.24
N GLU A 270 17.56 -6.81 8.95
CA GLU A 270 17.59 -5.54 8.21
C GLU A 270 16.40 -4.62 8.55
N THR A 271 15.19 -5.15 8.73
CA THR A 271 13.99 -4.34 8.97
C THR A 271 13.69 -4.09 10.45
N GLY A 272 14.31 -4.85 11.36
CA GLY A 272 14.00 -4.83 12.79
C GLY A 272 12.65 -5.45 13.17
N TYR A 273 12.00 -6.17 12.25
CA TYR A 273 10.75 -6.91 12.53
C TYR A 273 11.07 -8.31 13.06
N THR A 274 10.17 -8.91 13.84
CA THR A 274 10.36 -10.29 14.29
C THR A 274 10.21 -11.28 13.13
N THR A 275 10.92 -12.40 13.22
CA THR A 275 10.84 -13.50 12.23
C THR A 275 9.42 -14.01 12.07
N GLU A 276 8.64 -14.04 13.15
CA GLU A 276 7.25 -14.50 13.16
C GLU A 276 6.34 -13.53 12.40
N TYR A 277 6.56 -12.22 12.56
CA TYR A 277 5.80 -11.19 11.85
C TYR A 277 6.04 -11.28 10.34
N ILE A 278 7.31 -11.40 9.92
CA ILE A 278 7.64 -11.51 8.49
C ILE A 278 7.05 -12.79 7.91
N GLN A 279 7.22 -13.93 8.59
CA GLN A 279 6.70 -15.20 8.11
C GLN A 279 5.16 -15.18 7.94
N ALA A 280 4.44 -14.46 8.80
CA ALA A 280 2.98 -14.35 8.71
C ALA A 280 2.49 -13.38 7.62
N ASN A 281 3.27 -12.36 7.26
CA ASN A 281 2.77 -11.24 6.43
C ASN A 281 3.44 -11.14 5.05
N GLU A 282 4.63 -11.70 4.85
CA GLU A 282 5.43 -11.48 3.64
C GLU A 282 4.72 -11.96 2.36
N GLN A 283 4.09 -13.15 2.40
CA GLN A 283 3.41 -13.77 1.24
C GLN A 283 1.89 -13.80 1.39
N HIS A 284 1.36 -13.09 2.38
CA HIS A 284 -0.06 -12.95 2.60
C HIS A 284 -0.48 -11.54 2.18
N LEU A 285 -0.77 -11.38 0.90
CA LEU A 285 -1.68 -10.33 0.48
C LEU A 285 -3.12 -10.85 0.59
N ALA A 286 -3.99 -10.06 1.20
CA ALA A 286 -5.43 -10.22 1.04
C ALA A 286 -5.82 -10.12 -0.44
N SER A 287 -7.11 -10.15 -0.78
CA SER A 287 -7.52 -9.92 -2.18
C SER A 287 -6.91 -8.62 -2.71
N GLU A 288 -6.60 -8.60 -4.02
CA GLU A 288 -6.01 -7.43 -4.71
C GLU A 288 -6.76 -6.13 -4.37
N LEU A 289 -8.10 -6.17 -4.41
CA LEU A 289 -8.95 -5.04 -4.03
C LEU A 289 -8.73 -4.55 -2.58
N LEU A 290 -8.60 -5.45 -1.60
CA LEU A 290 -8.38 -5.04 -0.21
C LEU A 290 -6.99 -4.44 -0.04
N TYR A 291 -5.99 -4.96 -0.77
CA TYR A 291 -4.66 -4.38 -0.78
C TYR A 291 -4.65 -2.99 -1.43
N GLU A 292 -5.37 -2.79 -2.54
CA GLU A 292 -5.52 -1.46 -3.14
C GLU A 292 -6.14 -0.45 -2.17
N LEU A 293 -7.20 -0.83 -1.45
CA LEU A 293 -7.78 0.02 -0.40
C LEU A 293 -6.79 0.29 0.74
N TYR A 294 -5.97 -0.71 1.09
CA TYR A 294 -4.94 -0.56 2.09
C TYR A 294 -3.83 0.40 1.62
N GLU A 295 -3.30 0.27 0.40
CA GLU A 295 -2.33 1.20 -0.20
C GLU A 295 -2.86 2.62 -0.30
N GLN A 296 -4.15 2.80 -0.61
CA GLN A 296 -4.77 4.13 -0.69
C GLN A 296 -4.66 4.90 0.62
N ASN A 297 -4.67 4.22 1.78
CA ASN A 297 -4.45 4.88 3.06
C ASN A 297 -3.06 5.51 3.17
N TYR A 298 -2.05 4.97 2.48
CA TYR A 298 -0.68 5.49 2.47
C TYR A 298 -0.46 6.60 1.43
N ALA A 299 -1.37 6.80 0.48
CA ALA A 299 -1.25 7.83 -0.56
C ALA A 299 -1.16 9.28 -0.02
N TYR A 300 -1.52 9.47 1.25
CA TYR A 300 -1.56 10.76 1.94
C TYR A 300 -0.27 11.11 2.70
N VAL A 301 0.71 10.19 2.77
CA VAL A 301 1.96 10.41 3.52
C VAL A 301 3.16 10.38 2.58
N ASP A 302 3.98 11.43 2.65
CA ASP A 302 5.18 11.58 1.81
C ASP A 302 6.19 10.46 2.11
N ASN A 303 6.45 9.61 1.11
CA ASN A 303 7.45 8.53 1.09
C ASN A 303 7.30 7.40 2.12
N GLN A 304 6.15 7.27 2.80
CA GLN A 304 5.87 6.06 3.60
C GLN A 304 5.20 5.00 2.73
N LEU A 305 5.96 3.94 2.46
CA LEU A 305 5.43 2.76 1.78
C LEU A 305 4.68 1.87 2.80
N PRO A 306 3.63 1.16 2.35
CA PRO A 306 3.05 0.08 3.13
C PRO A 306 4.14 -0.88 3.63
N PRO A 307 4.05 -1.41 4.86
CA PRO A 307 5.02 -2.38 5.40
C PRO A 307 5.28 -3.57 4.48
N ALA A 308 4.25 -4.07 3.77
CA ALA A 308 4.40 -5.16 2.82
C ALA A 308 5.31 -4.79 1.64
N ASP A 309 5.19 -3.58 1.09
CA ASP A 309 6.06 -3.10 0.02
C ASP A 309 7.50 -2.89 0.52
N VAL A 310 7.67 -2.40 1.76
CA VAL A 310 8.99 -2.29 2.40
C VAL A 310 9.65 -3.66 2.53
N LEU A 311 8.91 -4.67 3.00
CA LEU A 311 9.39 -6.05 3.09
C LEU A 311 9.82 -6.59 1.73
N PHE A 312 9.02 -6.39 0.68
CA PHE A 312 9.35 -6.84 -0.67
C PHE A 312 10.60 -6.14 -1.23
N MET A 313 10.75 -4.84 -1.02
CA MET A 313 11.94 -4.09 -1.46
C MET A 313 13.21 -4.56 -0.75
N VAL A 314 13.16 -4.73 0.58
CA VAL A 314 14.30 -5.21 1.37
C VAL A 314 14.67 -6.63 0.95
N GLN A 315 13.68 -7.50 0.71
CA GLN A 315 13.90 -8.84 0.18
C GLN A 315 14.52 -8.85 -1.21
N SER A 316 14.05 -7.98 -2.10
CA SER A 316 14.60 -7.84 -3.44
C SER A 316 16.07 -7.42 -3.39
N LYS A 317 16.43 -6.52 -2.46
CA LYS A 317 17.82 -6.13 -2.21
C LYS A 317 18.64 -7.31 -1.68
N ILE A 318 18.17 -8.00 -0.63
CA ILE A 318 18.86 -9.17 -0.04
C ILE A 318 19.10 -10.26 -1.08
N ILE A 319 18.09 -10.58 -1.92
CA ILE A 319 18.21 -11.58 -2.98
C ILE A 319 19.32 -11.19 -3.97
N ARG A 320 19.36 -9.94 -4.42
CA ARG A 320 20.43 -9.45 -5.32
C ARG A 320 21.79 -9.48 -4.65
N ASP A 321 21.88 -9.06 -3.38
CA ASP A 321 23.14 -9.06 -2.62
C ASP A 321 23.68 -10.48 -2.39
N ILE A 322 22.81 -11.48 -2.26
CA ILE A 322 23.19 -12.89 -2.17
C ILE A 322 23.69 -13.40 -3.51
N CYS A 323 22.98 -13.11 -4.60
CA CYS A 323 23.37 -13.54 -5.94
C CYS A 323 24.70 -12.91 -6.38
N ALA A 324 24.97 -11.67 -5.96
CA ALA A 324 26.24 -11.00 -6.19
C ALA A 324 27.43 -11.65 -5.46
N LYS A 325 27.20 -12.43 -4.39
CA LYS A 325 28.27 -13.11 -3.63
C LYS A 325 28.68 -14.45 -4.23
N GLY A 326 27.81 -15.11 -4.99
CA GLY A 326 28.11 -16.40 -5.59
C GLY A 326 26.87 -17.22 -5.97
N ALA A 327 27.13 -18.43 -6.49
CA ALA A 327 26.11 -19.34 -6.96
C ALA A 327 25.17 -19.78 -5.82
N CYS A 328 23.87 -19.89 -6.07
CA CYS A 328 22.91 -20.28 -5.04
C CYS A 328 21.59 -20.82 -5.59
N VAL A 329 20.83 -21.51 -4.73
CA VAL A 329 19.44 -21.92 -4.99
C VAL A 329 18.50 -21.10 -4.11
N ILE A 330 17.51 -20.45 -4.70
CA ILE A 330 16.51 -19.62 -4.02
C ILE A 330 15.11 -20.18 -4.24
N VAL A 331 14.32 -20.34 -3.18
CA VAL A 331 12.95 -20.86 -3.26
C VAL A 331 11.92 -19.76 -2.98
N GLY A 332 11.12 -19.40 -3.98
CA GLY A 332 9.98 -18.48 -3.86
C GLY A 332 10.31 -16.98 -3.92
N ARG A 333 9.50 -16.17 -3.22
CA ARG A 333 9.67 -14.71 -3.07
C ARG A 333 9.75 -13.90 -4.37
N CYS A 334 9.14 -14.39 -5.44
CA CYS A 334 9.27 -13.79 -6.78
C CYS A 334 10.74 -13.65 -7.23
N ALA A 335 11.65 -14.51 -6.74
CA ALA A 335 13.06 -14.46 -7.10
C ALA A 335 13.28 -14.54 -8.62
N ASN A 336 12.46 -15.33 -9.32
CA ASN A 336 12.46 -15.43 -10.78
C ASN A 336 12.21 -14.08 -11.47
N PHE A 337 11.38 -13.22 -10.88
CA PHE A 337 11.13 -11.88 -11.42
C PHE A 337 12.18 -10.87 -10.97
N ILE A 338 12.65 -10.96 -9.72
CA ILE A 338 13.68 -10.07 -9.16
C ILE A 338 14.99 -10.18 -9.94
N LEU A 339 15.30 -11.39 -10.44
CA LEU A 339 16.51 -11.75 -11.17
C LEU A 339 16.27 -11.98 -12.68
N LYS A 340 15.15 -11.51 -13.23
CA LYS A 340 14.76 -11.76 -14.64
C LYS A 340 15.78 -11.26 -15.67
N ASP A 341 16.56 -10.24 -15.30
CA ASP A 341 17.56 -9.60 -16.17
C ASP A 341 18.97 -10.22 -15.98
N ASP A 342 19.11 -11.20 -15.08
CA ASP A 342 20.37 -11.91 -14.84
C ASP A 342 20.49 -13.10 -15.82
N PRO A 343 21.47 -13.09 -16.74
CA PRO A 343 21.65 -14.15 -17.72
C PRO A 343 22.04 -15.50 -17.09
N ASN A 344 22.59 -15.49 -15.87
CA ASN A 344 22.99 -16.70 -15.15
C ASN A 344 21.89 -17.26 -14.25
N CYS A 345 20.68 -16.69 -14.32
CA CYS A 345 19.54 -17.11 -13.51
C CYS A 345 18.68 -18.16 -14.24
N PHE A 346 18.61 -19.38 -13.67
CA PHE A 346 17.77 -20.46 -14.17
C PHE A 346 16.46 -20.56 -13.37
N ASN A 347 15.33 -20.31 -14.01
CA ASN A 347 14.02 -20.23 -13.37
C ASN A 347 13.23 -21.53 -13.53
N VAL A 348 12.84 -22.17 -12.42
CA VAL A 348 12.12 -23.44 -12.40
C VAL A 348 10.79 -23.30 -11.68
N PHE A 349 9.74 -23.90 -12.24
CA PHE A 349 8.43 -24.05 -11.61
C PHE A 349 8.14 -25.52 -11.30
N ILE A 350 7.74 -25.81 -10.05
CA ILE A 350 7.38 -27.16 -9.61
C ILE A 350 5.89 -27.23 -9.26
N HIS A 351 5.17 -28.09 -9.97
CA HIS A 351 3.76 -28.39 -9.71
C HIS A 351 3.56 -29.88 -9.44
N ALA A 352 2.39 -30.26 -8.94
CA ALA A 352 2.02 -31.66 -8.74
C ALA A 352 0.51 -31.83 -8.68
N ASN A 353 0.01 -33.03 -8.96
CA ASN A 353 -1.42 -33.31 -8.79
C ASN A 353 -1.86 -33.20 -7.31
N MET A 354 -3.14 -32.91 -7.08
CA MET A 354 -3.71 -32.68 -5.74
C MET A 354 -3.53 -33.87 -4.79
N ALA A 355 -3.65 -35.10 -5.29
CA ALA A 355 -3.49 -36.31 -4.47
C ALA A 355 -2.06 -36.41 -3.91
N TYR A 356 -1.06 -36.24 -4.79
CA TYR A 356 0.34 -36.24 -4.41
C TYR A 356 0.65 -35.16 -3.37
N ARG A 357 0.13 -33.94 -3.59
CA ARG A 357 0.34 -32.80 -2.70
C ARG A 357 -0.25 -33.06 -1.30
N LYS A 358 -1.50 -33.54 -1.22
CA LYS A 358 -2.16 -33.87 0.05
C LYS A 358 -1.42 -34.95 0.83
N THR A 359 -1.10 -36.07 0.17
CA THR A 359 -0.38 -37.18 0.79
C THR A 359 0.95 -36.70 1.37
N LYS A 360 1.71 -35.94 0.58
CA LYS A 360 3.00 -35.41 1.00
C LYS A 360 2.89 -34.43 2.17
N VAL A 361 1.89 -33.56 2.18
CA VAL A 361 1.67 -32.63 3.30
C VAL A 361 1.30 -33.38 4.58
N ASN A 362 0.36 -34.33 4.49
CA ASN A 362 -0.16 -35.06 5.64
C ASN A 362 0.87 -36.03 6.24
N GLU A 363 1.58 -36.79 5.41
CA GLU A 363 2.55 -37.79 5.87
C GLU A 363 3.84 -37.15 6.38
N LYS A 364 4.36 -36.15 5.67
CA LYS A 364 5.68 -35.58 5.98
C LYS A 364 5.65 -34.50 7.06
N TYR A 365 4.55 -33.75 7.15
CA TYR A 365 4.44 -32.63 8.09
C TYR A 365 3.46 -32.88 9.24
N GLY A 366 2.76 -34.02 9.26
CA GLY A 366 1.87 -34.40 10.36
C GLY A 366 0.74 -33.40 10.60
N ALA A 367 0.17 -32.84 9.53
CA ALA A 367 -0.85 -31.79 9.63
C ALA A 367 -2.07 -32.29 10.43
N THR A 368 -2.43 -31.55 11.49
CA THR A 368 -3.59 -31.82 12.34
C THR A 368 -4.41 -30.53 12.47
N PRO A 369 -5.63 -30.45 11.91
CA PRO A 369 -6.32 -31.46 11.08
C PRO A 369 -5.60 -31.76 9.75
N PRO A 370 -5.90 -32.90 9.09
CA PRO A 370 -5.35 -33.22 7.78
C PRO A 370 -5.60 -32.09 6.79
N CYS A 371 -4.59 -31.77 5.99
CA CYS A 371 -4.66 -30.74 4.97
C CYS A 371 -5.77 -31.07 3.96
N SER A 372 -6.70 -30.13 3.78
CA SER A 372 -7.80 -30.22 2.83
C SER A 372 -7.41 -29.63 1.47
N ASP A 373 -8.21 -29.93 0.44
CA ASP A 373 -8.02 -29.31 -0.89
C ASP A 373 -8.11 -27.78 -0.81
N LYS A 374 -8.97 -27.24 0.06
CA LYS A 374 -9.11 -25.79 0.27
C LYS A 374 -7.86 -25.15 0.85
N ASP A 375 -7.12 -25.86 1.71
CA ASP A 375 -5.90 -25.33 2.30
C ASP A 375 -4.78 -25.21 1.24
N LEU A 376 -4.68 -26.22 0.37
CA LEU A 376 -3.77 -26.21 -0.78
C LEU A 376 -4.10 -25.05 -1.74
N GLU A 377 -5.37 -24.92 -2.11
CA GLU A 377 -5.86 -23.86 -3.01
C GLU A 377 -5.65 -22.47 -2.40
N MET A 378 -5.93 -22.30 -1.10
CA MET A 378 -5.74 -21.03 -0.42
C MET A 378 -4.26 -20.63 -0.40
N SER A 379 -3.35 -21.58 -0.13
CA SER A 379 -1.91 -21.32 -0.14
C SER A 379 -1.42 -20.91 -1.54
N ASP A 380 -1.84 -21.62 -2.58
CA ASP A 380 -1.49 -21.29 -3.96
C ASP A 380 -2.10 -19.95 -4.39
N LYS A 381 -3.34 -19.65 -3.99
CA LYS A 381 -4.00 -18.37 -4.27
C LYS A 381 -3.27 -17.20 -3.63
N ASN A 382 -2.80 -17.34 -2.39
CA ASN A 382 -2.02 -16.30 -1.72
C ASN A 382 -0.69 -16.04 -2.45
N ARG A 383 -0.01 -17.09 -2.90
CA ARG A 383 1.22 -16.96 -3.73
C ARG A 383 0.94 -16.32 -5.08
N ALA A 384 -0.16 -16.69 -5.73
CA ALA A 384 -0.58 -16.11 -7.00
C ALA A 384 -0.89 -14.62 -6.84
N ASN A 385 -1.66 -14.22 -5.81
CA ASN A 385 -1.96 -12.82 -5.51
C ASN A 385 -0.69 -12.02 -5.21
N TYR A 386 0.22 -12.58 -4.42
CA TYR A 386 1.51 -11.94 -4.11
C TYR A 386 2.35 -11.72 -5.38
N CYS A 387 2.48 -12.74 -6.24
CA CYS A 387 3.18 -12.62 -7.51
C CYS A 387 2.50 -11.61 -8.44
N LEU A 388 1.19 -11.69 -8.62
CA LEU A 388 0.43 -10.77 -9.46
C LEU A 388 0.59 -9.33 -8.99
N HIS A 389 0.53 -9.09 -7.68
CA HIS A 389 0.65 -7.74 -7.12
C HIS A 389 1.98 -7.07 -7.49
N TYR A 390 3.10 -7.75 -7.22
CA TYR A 390 4.45 -7.19 -7.38
C TYR A 390 5.01 -7.30 -8.80
N THR A 391 4.64 -8.35 -9.54
CA THR A 391 5.20 -8.62 -10.87
C THR A 391 4.26 -8.23 -11.99
N LYS A 392 2.95 -8.13 -11.73
CA LYS A 392 1.88 -8.01 -12.74
C LYS A 392 1.81 -9.19 -13.73
N HIS A 393 2.42 -10.32 -13.38
CA HIS A 393 2.40 -11.55 -14.16
C HIS A 393 1.62 -12.65 -13.42
N ASP A 394 0.98 -13.54 -14.19
CA ASP A 394 0.34 -14.73 -13.62
C ASP A 394 1.42 -15.71 -13.14
N TRP A 395 1.34 -16.07 -11.85
CA TRP A 395 2.28 -16.97 -11.20
C TRP A 395 2.38 -18.34 -11.87
N LYS A 396 1.30 -18.84 -12.50
CA LYS A 396 1.28 -20.15 -13.18
C LYS A 396 1.63 -20.08 -14.66
N ASP A 397 1.87 -18.90 -15.22
CA ASP A 397 2.27 -18.78 -16.61
C ASP A 397 3.64 -19.41 -16.84
N ALA A 398 3.68 -20.43 -17.70
CA ALA A 398 4.88 -21.18 -18.03
C ALA A 398 5.96 -20.30 -18.68
N THR A 399 5.59 -19.19 -19.33
CA THR A 399 6.54 -18.26 -19.97
C THR A 399 7.42 -17.52 -18.97
N ASN A 400 7.05 -17.50 -17.69
CA ASN A 400 7.85 -16.92 -16.61
C ASN A 400 9.02 -17.81 -16.15
N TYR A 401 9.12 -19.04 -16.69
CA TYR A 401 10.05 -20.06 -16.24
C TYR A 401 10.74 -20.74 -17.42
N HIS A 402 11.99 -21.16 -17.24
CA HIS A 402 12.69 -21.95 -18.26
C HIS A 402 12.21 -23.41 -18.24
N VAL A 403 11.83 -23.92 -17.07
CA VAL A 403 11.35 -25.29 -16.89
C VAL A 403 10.15 -25.32 -15.95
N SER A 404 9.09 -26.00 -16.36
CA SER A 404 7.99 -26.39 -15.48
C SER A 404 7.95 -27.92 -15.36
N LEU A 405 7.97 -28.45 -14.14
CA LEU A 405 8.07 -29.88 -13.89
C LEU A 405 7.01 -30.39 -12.92
N ASP A 406 6.37 -31.49 -13.31
CA ASP A 406 5.40 -32.21 -12.48
C ASP A 406 6.11 -33.20 -11.54
N ALA A 407 6.17 -32.86 -10.26
CA ALA A 407 6.78 -33.70 -9.23
C ALA A 407 5.99 -34.98 -8.93
N SER A 408 4.71 -35.07 -9.32
CA SER A 408 3.91 -36.27 -9.09
C SER A 408 4.28 -37.44 -10.00
N LEU A 409 4.93 -37.17 -11.15
CA LEU A 409 5.42 -38.18 -12.07
C LEU A 409 6.77 -38.78 -11.64
N TYR A 410 7.64 -37.94 -11.10
CA TYR A 410 9.05 -38.29 -10.86
C TYR A 410 9.38 -38.50 -9.37
N GLY A 411 8.64 -37.87 -8.46
CA GLY A 411 9.05 -37.72 -7.06
C GLY A 411 10.21 -36.73 -6.89
N SER A 412 10.52 -36.33 -5.65
CA SER A 412 11.48 -35.26 -5.36
C SER A 412 12.89 -35.54 -5.91
N GLU A 413 13.40 -36.75 -5.72
CA GLU A 413 14.78 -37.10 -6.06
C GLU A 413 15.03 -37.14 -7.58
N LYS A 414 14.16 -37.81 -8.34
CA LYS A 414 14.28 -37.85 -9.80
C LYS A 414 14.00 -36.49 -10.43
N ALA A 415 13.08 -35.70 -9.86
CA ALA A 415 12.84 -34.33 -10.27
C ALA A 415 14.10 -33.46 -10.14
N ALA A 416 14.78 -33.52 -8.98
CA ALA A 416 16.04 -32.82 -8.76
C ALA A 416 17.12 -33.25 -9.77
N GLN A 417 17.23 -34.55 -10.04
CA GLN A 417 18.18 -35.07 -11.02
C GLN A 417 17.90 -34.55 -12.44
N LYS A 418 16.63 -34.50 -12.86
CA LYS A 418 16.23 -33.97 -14.17
C LYS A 418 16.52 -32.48 -14.32
N ILE A 419 16.31 -31.70 -13.26
CA ILE A 419 16.64 -30.27 -13.27
C ILE A 419 18.16 -30.07 -13.39
N ILE A 420 18.96 -30.86 -12.67
CA ILE A 420 20.43 -30.83 -12.79
C ILE A 420 20.90 -31.24 -14.20
N GLU A 421 20.23 -32.19 -14.84
CA GLU A 421 20.52 -32.56 -16.24
C GLU A 421 20.28 -31.38 -17.18
N LEU A 422 19.14 -30.70 -17.06
CA LEU A 422 18.80 -29.53 -17.89
C LEU A 422 19.73 -28.34 -17.64
N LEU A 423 20.24 -28.18 -16.41
CA LEU A 423 21.19 -27.13 -16.07
C LEU A 423 22.54 -27.28 -16.80
N LYS A 424 22.95 -28.50 -17.15
CA LYS A 424 24.19 -28.71 -17.91
C LYS A 424 24.13 -28.14 -19.32
N ASP A 425 22.92 -28.10 -19.90
CA ASP A 425 22.68 -27.54 -21.22
C ASP A 425 22.46 -26.02 -21.18
N PHE A 426 22.40 -25.43 -19.98
CA PHE A 426 22.18 -24.00 -19.74
C PHE A 426 23.48 -23.20 -19.59
N GLU A 427 24.63 -23.85 -19.35
CA GLU A 427 25.93 -23.17 -19.27
C GLU A 427 26.36 -22.68 -20.66
N HIS A 428 26.55 -21.35 -20.80
CA HIS A 428 27.11 -20.72 -22.01
C HIS A 428 28.64 -20.67 -21.99
#